data_AF-A0A8J4W788-F1
#
_entry.id   AF-A0A8J4W788-F1
#
_cell.length_a   1.000
_cell.length_b   1.000
_cell.length_c   1.000
_cell.angle_alpha   90.00
_cell.angle_beta   90.00
_cell.angle_gamma   90.00
#
_symmetry.space_group_name_H-M   'P 1'
#
loop_
_entity.id
_entity.type
_entity.pdbx_description
1 polymer ?
#
loop_
_entity_poly.entity_id
_entity_poly.type
_entity_poly.pdbx_seq_one_letter_code
_entity_poly.pdbx_strand_id
1 'polypeptide(L)'
;MIRSGLDIVHPTCAWGDDANSLYDRNAWTGHRKVRPPQADDFVPGELSVKNMLDLREESDSIVPLDSVGGSMLYVRADVHRQGVIFPAHYVIGSEWGAEGYDGIETEGLCYNAHFLGFKCWGMPKETIYHSP
;
A
#
# COMPACT_ATOMS: atom_id res chain seq x y z
N MET A 1 1.41 3.88 -17.66
CA MET A 1 1.32 4.85 -16.54
C MET A 1 0.94 6.26 -17.01
N ILE A 2 1.79 7.03 -17.71
CA ILE A 2 1.48 8.46 -18.01
C ILE A 2 0.11 8.67 -18.71
N ARG A 3 -0.26 7.79 -19.66
CA ARG A 3 -1.53 7.87 -20.39
C ARG A 3 -2.75 7.32 -19.62
N SER A 4 -2.57 6.59 -18.52
CA SER A 4 -3.70 6.03 -17.76
C SER A 4 -4.36 7.05 -16.83
N GLY A 5 -3.71 8.19 -16.57
CA GLY A 5 -4.20 9.21 -15.64
C GLY A 5 -4.08 8.85 -14.15
N LEU A 6 -3.59 7.65 -13.84
CA LEU A 6 -3.42 7.16 -12.46
C LEU A 6 -2.16 7.74 -11.81
N ASP A 7 -2.16 7.84 -10.47
CA ASP A 7 -1.08 8.46 -9.70
C ASP A 7 -0.01 7.45 -9.27
N ILE A 8 -0.43 6.39 -8.57
CA ILE A 8 0.42 5.32 -8.04
C ILE A 8 -0.23 3.98 -8.39
N VAL A 9 0.51 3.06 -9.01
CA VAL A 9 -0.04 1.77 -9.49
C VAL A 9 0.88 0.61 -9.11
N HIS A 10 0.31 -0.40 -8.46
CA HIS A 10 0.99 -1.60 -7.96
C HIS A 10 0.39 -2.87 -8.62
N PRO A 11 1.20 -3.73 -9.29
CA PRO A 11 0.75 -5.04 -9.77
C PRO A 11 0.85 -6.11 -8.68
N THR A 12 0.14 -7.21 -8.84
CA THR A 12 0.33 -8.40 -8.00
C THR A 12 1.78 -8.89 -8.13
N CYS A 13 2.45 -9.16 -7.01
CA CYS A 13 3.78 -9.77 -6.99
C CYS A 13 3.70 -11.15 -6.36
N ALA A 14 3.97 -12.17 -7.17
CA ALA A 14 3.96 -13.56 -6.78
C ALA A 14 5.38 -14.11 -6.55
N TRP A 15 5.54 -15.15 -5.75
CA TRP A 15 6.82 -15.81 -5.50
C TRP A 15 7.06 -16.97 -6.48
N GLY A 16 8.25 -16.98 -7.09
CA GLY A 16 8.62 -18.01 -8.08
C GLY A 16 7.66 -17.99 -9.25
N ASP A 17 7.11 -19.16 -9.63
CA ASP A 17 6.19 -19.28 -10.78
C ASP A 17 4.72 -19.50 -10.34
N ASP A 18 4.44 -19.50 -9.03
CA ASP A 18 3.09 -19.70 -8.51
C ASP A 18 2.36 -18.38 -8.32
N ALA A 19 1.48 -18.05 -9.28
CA ALA A 19 0.66 -16.84 -9.25
C ALA A 19 -0.26 -16.73 -8.01
N ASN A 20 -0.47 -17.80 -7.24
CA ASN A 20 -1.25 -17.78 -5.99
C ASN A 20 -0.37 -17.58 -4.75
N SER A 21 0.95 -17.61 -4.90
CA SER A 21 1.89 -17.38 -3.80
C SER A 21 2.18 -15.88 -3.69
N LEU A 22 1.30 -15.12 -3.03
CA LEU A 22 1.47 -13.67 -2.87
C LEU A 22 2.74 -13.36 -2.06
N TYR A 23 3.73 -12.80 -2.75
CA TYR A 23 5.01 -12.39 -2.18
C TYR A 23 4.89 -11.03 -1.51
N ASP A 24 4.44 -10.03 -2.27
CA ASP A 24 4.26 -8.68 -1.74
C ASP A 24 2.87 -8.53 -1.11
N ARG A 25 2.85 -8.47 0.22
CA ARG A 25 1.61 -8.42 1.02
C ARG A 25 1.27 -7.03 1.53
N ASN A 26 2.10 -6.03 1.19
CA ASN A 26 1.90 -4.65 1.66
C ASN A 26 0.86 -3.89 0.82
N ALA A 27 0.41 -4.48 -0.32
CA ALA A 27 -0.67 -3.94 -1.14
C ALA A 27 -2.04 -4.49 -0.72
N TRP A 28 -2.88 -3.59 -0.19
CA TRP A 28 -4.21 -3.95 0.30
C TRP A 28 -5.16 -2.74 0.30
N THR A 29 -6.46 -3.02 0.40
CA THR A 29 -7.51 -2.04 0.72
C THR A 29 -8.30 -2.49 1.95
N GLY A 30 -8.84 -1.54 2.70
CA GLY A 30 -9.68 -1.80 3.86
C GLY A 30 -9.17 -1.12 5.13
N HIS A 31 -9.43 -1.74 6.27
CA HIS A 31 -9.14 -1.14 7.57
C HIS A 31 -8.16 -1.98 8.39
N ARG A 32 -7.17 -1.29 8.98
CA ARG A 32 -6.26 -1.83 9.98
C ARG A 32 -6.72 -1.48 11.38
N LYS A 33 -6.16 -2.18 12.36
CA LYS A 33 -6.37 -1.91 13.78
C LYS A 33 -5.90 -0.49 14.10
N VAL A 34 -6.67 0.21 14.93
CA VAL A 34 -6.34 1.55 15.44
C VAL A 34 -5.87 1.40 16.88
N ARG A 35 -4.75 2.03 17.24
CA ARG A 35 -4.21 2.00 18.60
C ARG A 35 -5.18 2.67 19.58
N PRO A 36 -5.68 1.96 20.62
CA PRO A 36 -6.43 2.60 21.71
C PRO A 36 -5.52 3.56 22.50
N PRO A 37 -6.06 4.63 23.12
CA PRO A 37 -5.23 5.66 23.76
C PRO A 37 -4.34 5.18 24.92
N GLN A 38 -4.63 4.02 25.52
CA GLN A 38 -3.91 3.48 26.69
C GLN A 38 -3.17 2.15 26.38
N ALA A 39 -2.94 1.83 25.10
CA ALA A 39 -2.26 0.59 24.73
C ALA A 39 -0.77 0.84 24.49
N ASP A 40 0.06 0.42 25.44
CA ASP A 40 1.53 0.54 25.38
C ASP A 40 2.18 -0.53 24.50
N ASP A 41 1.51 -1.68 24.32
CA ASP A 41 1.98 -2.87 23.60
C ASP A 41 1.19 -3.12 22.29
N PHE A 42 0.67 -2.05 21.70
CA PHE A 42 -0.10 -2.14 20.46
C PHE A 42 0.76 -2.59 19.27
N VAL A 43 0.32 -3.65 18.59
CA VAL A 43 0.88 -4.11 17.32
C VAL A 43 -0.12 -3.81 16.20
N PRO A 44 0.27 -3.03 15.18
CA PRO A 44 -0.56 -2.83 14.01
C PRO A 44 -0.90 -4.14 13.31
N GLY A 45 -1.99 -4.13 12.58
CA GLY A 45 -2.35 -5.27 11.77
C GLY A 45 -3.75 -5.15 11.21
N GLU A 46 -4.15 -6.21 10.56
CA GLU A 46 -5.39 -6.26 9.80
C GLU A 46 -6.62 -6.28 10.73
N LEU A 47 -7.66 -5.52 10.37
CA LEU A 47 -8.99 -5.61 10.97
C LEU A 47 -9.99 -6.17 9.94
N SER A 48 -10.03 -5.53 8.76
CA SER A 48 -10.83 -5.97 7.62
C SER A 48 -10.14 -5.49 6.34
N VAL A 49 -9.10 -6.20 5.92
CA VAL A 49 -8.32 -5.88 4.72
C VAL A 49 -8.56 -6.92 3.63
N LYS A 50 -8.40 -6.50 2.38
CA LYS A 50 -8.34 -7.36 1.20
C LYS A 50 -7.00 -7.17 0.53
N ASN A 51 -6.26 -8.24 0.35
CA ASN A 51 -4.98 -8.22 -0.35
C ASN A 51 -5.18 -8.37 -1.87
N MET A 52 -4.08 -8.32 -2.63
CA MET A 52 -4.13 -8.38 -4.09
C MET A 52 -4.71 -9.69 -4.66
N LEU A 53 -4.64 -10.82 -3.95
CA LEU A 53 -5.28 -12.07 -4.38
C LEU A 53 -6.80 -12.00 -4.20
N ASP A 54 -7.27 -11.51 -3.04
CA ASP A 54 -8.71 -11.33 -2.78
C ASP A 54 -9.31 -10.41 -3.85
N LEU A 55 -8.62 -9.29 -4.13
CA LEU A 55 -9.03 -8.31 -5.14
C LEU A 55 -8.98 -8.87 -6.57
N ARG A 56 -8.10 -9.84 -6.84
CA ARG A 56 -8.03 -10.53 -8.13
C ARG A 56 -9.22 -11.45 -8.36
N GLU A 57 -9.78 -12.03 -7.31
CA GLU A 57 -11.00 -12.85 -7.44
C GLU A 57 -12.24 -11.98 -7.62
N GLU A 58 -12.27 -10.79 -7.02
CA GLU A 58 -13.44 -9.91 -6.99
C GLU A 58 -13.56 -8.94 -8.19
N SER A 59 -12.46 -8.63 -8.89
CA SER A 59 -12.45 -7.60 -9.94
C SER A 59 -11.51 -7.94 -11.10
N ASP A 60 -11.98 -7.68 -12.33
CA ASP A 60 -11.17 -7.72 -13.56
C ASP A 60 -10.58 -6.35 -13.95
N SER A 61 -10.68 -5.37 -13.05
CA SER A 61 -10.30 -3.98 -13.30
C SER A 61 -9.28 -3.45 -12.30
N ILE A 62 -8.76 -2.24 -12.57
CA ILE A 62 -7.90 -1.51 -11.63
C ILE A 62 -8.73 -1.12 -10.41
N VAL A 63 -8.22 -1.42 -9.21
CA VAL A 63 -8.92 -1.22 -7.93
C VAL A 63 -8.23 -0.16 -7.08
N PRO A 64 -8.95 0.60 -6.24
CA PRO A 64 -8.30 1.50 -5.28
C PRO A 64 -7.56 0.70 -4.20
N LEU A 65 -6.47 1.26 -3.68
CA LEU A 65 -5.69 0.69 -2.57
C LEU A 65 -5.50 1.72 -1.46
N ASP A 66 -5.43 1.23 -0.23
CA ASP A 66 -5.10 2.03 0.96
C ASP A 66 -3.62 1.95 1.31
N SER A 67 -2.94 0.92 0.81
CA SER A 67 -1.51 0.68 0.97
C SER A 67 -0.94 -0.02 -0.27
N VAL A 68 0.37 0.16 -0.52
CA VAL A 68 1.10 -0.51 -1.60
C VAL A 68 2.36 -1.16 -1.08
N GLY A 69 2.86 -2.11 -1.84
CA GLY A 69 4.18 -2.68 -1.64
C GLY A 69 5.27 -2.02 -2.49
N GLY A 70 6.51 -2.45 -2.27
CA GLY A 70 7.72 -1.92 -2.91
C GLY A 70 8.33 -2.83 -3.96
N SER A 71 7.84 -4.06 -4.14
CA SER A 71 8.46 -5.02 -5.08
C SER A 71 8.47 -4.50 -6.51
N MET A 72 7.39 -3.84 -6.89
CA MET A 72 7.25 -3.11 -8.15
C MET A 72 6.19 -2.04 -7.98
N LEU A 73 6.53 -0.81 -8.34
CA LEU A 73 5.62 0.32 -8.21
C LEU A 73 5.82 1.29 -9.36
N TYR A 74 4.71 1.66 -10.01
CA TYR A 74 4.70 2.81 -10.91
C TYR A 74 4.20 4.04 -10.16
N VAL A 75 5.01 5.10 -10.11
CA VAL A 75 4.62 6.38 -9.52
C VAL A 75 4.74 7.48 -10.57
N ARG A 76 3.68 8.28 -10.73
CA ARG A 76 3.75 9.51 -11.53
C ARG A 76 4.71 10.48 -10.89
N ALA A 77 5.70 10.96 -11.65
CA ALA A 77 6.78 11.77 -11.11
C ALA A 77 6.31 13.02 -10.32
N ASP A 78 5.19 13.62 -10.74
CA ASP A 78 4.61 14.78 -10.04
C ASP A 78 4.12 14.46 -8.63
N VAL A 79 3.76 13.21 -8.34
CA VAL A 79 3.36 12.75 -7.01
C VAL A 79 4.54 12.89 -6.04
N HIS A 80 5.73 12.44 -6.44
CA HIS A 80 6.96 12.65 -5.66
C HIS A 80 7.38 14.12 -5.62
N ARG A 81 7.26 14.87 -6.72
CA ARG A 81 7.59 16.31 -6.73
C ARG A 81 6.72 17.14 -5.79
N GLN A 82 5.49 16.70 -5.53
CA GLN A 82 4.58 17.34 -4.59
C GLN A 82 4.81 16.90 -3.13
N GLY A 83 5.77 16.00 -2.87
CA GLY A 83 6.19 15.65 -1.52
C GLY A 83 5.69 14.30 -1.01
N VAL A 84 5.00 13.50 -1.84
CA VAL A 84 4.72 12.11 -1.47
C VAL A 84 6.04 11.34 -1.47
N ILE A 85 6.40 10.76 -0.32
CA ILE A 85 7.64 10.01 -0.12
C ILE A 85 7.34 8.69 0.56
N PHE A 86 8.30 7.77 0.53
CA PHE A 86 8.32 6.63 1.45
C PHE A 86 8.71 7.15 2.83
N PRO A 87 7.80 7.23 3.81
CA PRO A 87 8.14 7.78 5.12
C PRO A 87 9.14 6.88 5.85
N ALA A 88 10.13 7.52 6.48
CA ALA A 88 11.17 6.86 7.26
C ALA A 88 10.75 6.56 8.72
N HIS A 89 9.54 6.97 9.11
CA HIS A 89 8.94 6.78 10.45
C HIS A 89 7.46 6.44 10.28
N TYR A 90 6.83 5.91 11.32
CA TYR A 90 5.40 5.56 11.29
C TYR A 90 4.52 6.80 11.19
N VAL A 91 3.92 7.10 10.04
CA VAL A 91 3.13 8.34 9.87
C VAL A 91 1.74 8.25 10.49
N ILE A 92 1.18 7.04 10.66
CA ILE A 92 -0.16 6.86 11.22
C ILE A 92 -0.08 6.96 12.75
N GLY A 93 -0.79 7.94 13.30
CA GLY A 93 -0.80 8.20 14.75
C GLY A 93 0.43 8.94 15.27
N SER A 94 1.25 9.51 14.38
CA SER A 94 2.37 10.38 14.75
C SER A 94 1.90 11.69 15.38
N GLU A 95 2.64 12.16 16.38
CA GLU A 95 2.45 13.46 17.04
C GLU A 95 3.77 14.24 17.11
N TRP A 96 3.74 15.51 17.53
CA TRP A 96 4.93 16.37 17.56
C TRP A 96 6.11 15.83 18.39
N GLY A 97 5.85 15.00 19.39
CA GLY A 97 6.87 14.45 20.30
C GLY A 97 6.90 12.93 20.39
N ALA A 98 6.11 12.24 19.57
CA ALA A 98 5.99 10.78 19.62
C ALA A 98 5.84 10.21 18.21
N GLU A 99 6.57 9.13 17.95
CA GLU A 99 6.40 8.37 16.71
C GLU A 99 5.01 7.71 16.67
N GLY A 100 4.48 7.57 15.46
CA GLY A 100 3.25 6.83 15.23
C GLY A 100 3.43 5.34 15.46
N TYR A 101 2.44 4.57 15.01
CA TYR A 101 2.44 3.13 15.19
C TYR A 101 2.31 2.35 13.89
N ASP A 102 1.85 2.95 12.79
CA ASP A 102 1.62 2.24 11.53
C ASP A 102 2.01 3.08 10.31
N GLY A 103 2.06 2.46 9.13
CA GLY A 103 2.35 3.12 7.86
C GLY A 103 3.80 3.63 7.78
N ILE A 104 4.77 2.73 7.82
CA ILE A 104 6.17 3.03 7.50
C ILE A 104 6.46 2.64 6.05
N GLU A 105 7.45 3.29 5.43
CA GLU A 105 7.98 2.91 4.12
C GLU A 105 6.89 2.78 3.03
N THR A 106 6.67 1.63 2.40
CA THR A 106 5.68 1.53 1.30
C THR A 106 4.25 1.62 1.80
N GLU A 107 3.97 1.11 3.01
CA GLU A 107 2.62 1.15 3.59
C GLU A 107 2.20 2.59 3.94
N GLY A 108 3.16 3.42 4.31
CA GLY A 108 2.93 4.85 4.57
C GLY A 108 2.82 5.72 3.32
N LEU A 109 3.22 5.23 2.14
CA LEU A 109 3.22 6.01 0.90
C LEU A 109 1.80 6.46 0.52
N CYS A 110 0.84 5.54 0.52
CA CYS A 110 -0.55 5.83 0.15
C CYS A 110 -1.24 6.72 1.17
N TYR A 111 -0.94 6.55 2.46
CA TYR A 111 -1.42 7.44 3.51
C TYR A 111 -1.00 8.90 3.22
N ASN A 112 0.29 9.13 2.95
CA ASN A 112 0.79 10.45 2.55
C ASN A 112 0.16 10.96 1.25
N ALA A 113 0.04 10.09 0.24
CA ALA A 113 -0.54 10.42 -1.06
C ALA A 113 -1.99 10.92 -0.93
N HIS A 114 -2.80 10.24 -0.12
CA HIS A 114 -4.21 10.58 0.10
C HIS A 114 -4.38 11.98 0.71
N PHE A 115 -3.52 12.40 1.64
CA PHE A 115 -3.56 13.77 2.19
C PHE A 115 -3.33 14.85 1.15
N LEU A 116 -2.52 14.55 0.12
CA LEU A 116 -2.22 15.47 -0.98
C LEU A 116 -3.20 15.33 -2.16
N GLY A 117 -4.24 14.49 -2.02
CA GLY A 117 -5.29 14.30 -3.02
C GLY A 117 -4.95 13.32 -4.14
N PHE A 118 -3.83 12.60 -4.05
CA PHE A 118 -3.47 11.52 -4.97
C PHE A 118 -4.07 10.20 -4.53
N LYS A 119 -4.17 9.23 -5.44
CA LYS A 119 -4.77 7.91 -5.17
C LYS A 119 -3.82 6.76 -5.49
N CYS A 120 -3.84 5.73 -4.65
CA CYS A 120 -3.19 4.46 -4.93
C CYS A 120 -4.13 3.47 -5.62
N TRP A 121 -3.56 2.69 -6.53
CA TRP A 121 -4.28 1.76 -7.37
C TRP A 121 -3.57 0.41 -7.48
N GLY A 122 -4.34 -0.67 -7.52
CA GLY A 122 -3.89 -2.03 -7.73
C GLY A 122 -4.26 -2.52 -9.12
N MET A 123 -3.40 -3.35 -9.72
CA MET A 123 -3.70 -4.16 -10.92
C MET A 123 -3.70 -5.65 -10.55
N PRO A 124 -4.78 -6.17 -9.96
CA PRO A 124 -4.78 -7.52 -9.36
C PRO A 124 -4.52 -8.65 -10.37
N LYS A 125 -4.90 -8.44 -11.63
CA LYS A 125 -4.74 -9.41 -12.73
C LYS A 125 -3.35 -9.36 -13.39
N GLU A 126 -2.60 -8.27 -13.20
CA GLU A 126 -1.25 -8.14 -13.72
C GLU A 126 -0.28 -8.70 -12.70
N THR A 127 0.39 -9.80 -13.04
CA THR A 127 1.29 -10.50 -12.12
C THR A 127 2.74 -10.33 -12.58
N ILE A 128 3.59 -9.92 -11.65
CA ILE A 128 5.04 -10.05 -11.74
C ILE A 128 5.51 -11.16 -10.81
N TYR A 129 6.71 -11.67 -11.06
CA TYR A 129 7.26 -12.79 -10.33
C TYR A 129 8.58 -12.39 -9.66
N HIS A 130 8.61 -12.49 -8.34
CA HIS A 130 9.83 -12.39 -7.56
C HIS A 130 10.63 -13.69 -7.71
N SER A 131 11.94 -13.57 -7.92
CA SER A 131 12.82 -14.74 -8.02
C SER A 131 12.67 -15.65 -6.80
N PRO A 132 12.75 -16.99 -6.97
CA PRO A 132 12.90 -17.93 -5.87
C PRO A 132 14.15 -17.68 -5.03
#